data_AF-A0A7C1ILQ4-F1
#
_entry.id   AF-A0A7C1ILQ4-F1
#
_cell.length_a   1.000
_cell.length_b   1.000
_cell.length_c   1.000
_cell.angle_alpha   90.00
_cell.angle_beta   90.00
_cell.angle_gamma   90.00
#
_symmetry.space_group_name_H-M   'P 1'
#
loop_
_entity.id
_entity.type
_entity.pdbx_description
1 polymer ?
#
loop_
_entity_poly.entity_id
_entity_poly.type
_entity_poly.pdbx_seq_one_letter_code
_entity_poly.pdbx_strand_id
1 'polypeptide(L)'
;MAGQVVQMDYQVIGDVSKGFGTARDMLTTIGKVLEALVQVLRASAFFGAVMNLALANYLDVIKQKVQKLAKLCDEFSKDLAAAINDHKKGDVQGKRYFGEGVR
;
A
#
# COMPACT_ATOMS: atom_id res chain seq x y z
N MET A 1 23.95 -29.18 15.88
CA MET A 1 23.77 -27.73 15.60
C MET A 1 22.37 -27.38 16.11
N ALA A 2 22.26 -26.79 17.30
CA ALA A 2 20.98 -26.23 17.75
C ALA A 2 20.63 -25.09 16.80
N GLY A 3 19.87 -25.38 15.74
CA GLY A 3 19.44 -24.39 14.78
C GLY A 3 18.64 -23.33 15.52
N GLN A 4 19.02 -22.06 15.36
CA GLN A 4 18.23 -20.94 15.88
C GLN A 4 16.78 -21.16 15.48
N VAL A 5 15.93 -21.43 16.48
CA VAL A 5 14.49 -21.48 16.27
C VAL A 5 14.12 -20.07 15.86
N VAL A 6 13.74 -19.87 14.61
CA VAL A 6 13.17 -18.60 14.18
C VAL A 6 11.88 -18.44 14.99
N GLN A 7 11.85 -17.41 15.83
CA GLN A 7 10.70 -17.12 16.69
C GLN A 7 9.96 -15.93 16.08
N MET A 8 8.68 -16.13 15.77
CA MET A 8 7.77 -15.09 15.30
C MET A 8 6.57 -15.01 16.24
N ASP A 9 6.28 -13.82 16.75
CA ASP A 9 5.01 -13.54 17.41
C ASP A 9 3.93 -13.32 16.34
N TYR A 10 3.13 -14.35 16.09
CA TYR A 10 2.11 -14.31 15.05
C TYR A 10 1.01 -13.28 15.32
N GLN A 11 0.71 -12.99 16.58
CA GLN A 11 -0.33 -12.02 16.92
C GLN A 11 0.18 -10.61 16.61
N VAL A 12 1.38 -10.27 17.10
CA VAL A 12 1.99 -8.96 16.86
C VAL A 12 2.16 -8.70 15.37
N ILE A 13 2.74 -9.64 14.61
CA ILE A 13 2.93 -9.46 13.16
C ILE A 13 1.57 -9.41 12.43
N GLY A 14 0.58 -10.18 12.90
CA GLY A 14 -0.78 -10.15 12.35
C GLY A 14 -1.45 -8.80 12.54
N ASP A 15 -1.28 -8.17 13.70
CA ASP A 15 -1.86 -6.86 13.99
C ASP A 15 -1.15 -5.73 13.22
N VAL A 16 0.17 -5.82 13.02
CA VAL A 16 0.90 -4.90 12.13
C VAL A 16 0.42 -5.05 10.67
N SER A 17 0.24 -6.28 10.18
CA SER A 17 -0.32 -6.55 8.83
C SER A 17 -1.70 -5.91 8.64
N LYS A 18 -2.59 -6.03 9.64
CA LYS A 18 -3.90 -5.38 9.62
C LYS A 18 -3.79 -3.86 9.65
N GLY A 19 -2.87 -3.31 10.45
CA GLY A 19 -2.63 -1.87 10.52
C GLY A 19 -2.28 -1.27 9.15
N PHE A 20 -1.41 -1.94 8.39
CA PHE A 20 -1.12 -1.56 7.01
C PHE A 20 -2.34 -1.70 6.08
N GLY A 21 -3.17 -2.73 6.27
CA GLY A 21 -4.44 -2.88 5.55
C GLY A 21 -5.41 -1.72 5.81
N THR A 22 -5.58 -1.31 7.06
CA THR A 22 -6.40 -0.16 7.42
C THR A 22 -5.85 1.15 6.84
N ALA A 23 -4.53 1.35 6.89
CA ALA A 23 -3.89 2.52 6.30
C ALA A 23 -4.11 2.57 4.77
N ARG A 24 -3.97 1.43 4.08
CA ARG A 24 -4.29 1.31 2.65
C ARG A 24 -5.72 1.73 2.35
N ASP A 25 -6.69 1.25 3.12
CA ASP A 25 -8.11 1.54 2.87
C ASP A 25 -8.43 3.03 3.06
N MET A 26 -7.85 3.64 4.10
CA MET A 26 -7.96 5.08 4.33
C MET A 26 -7.34 5.89 3.18
N LEU A 27 -6.10 5.56 2.78
CA LEU A 27 -5.41 6.24 1.70
C LEU A 27 -6.12 6.06 0.35
N THR A 28 -6.69 4.88 0.08
CA THR A 28 -7.50 4.61 -1.12
C THR A 28 -8.74 5.49 -1.14
N THR A 29 -9.40 5.66 0.02
CA THR A 29 -10.57 6.54 0.17
C THR A 29 -10.20 7.99 -0.11
N ILE A 30 -9.09 8.48 0.48
CA ILE A 30 -8.57 9.82 0.22
C ILE A 30 -8.26 10.01 -1.28
N GLY A 31 -7.62 9.01 -1.91
CA GLY A 31 -7.32 9.03 -3.34
C GLY A 31 -8.56 9.20 -4.21
N LYS A 32 -9.65 8.50 -3.90
CA LYS A 32 -10.94 8.63 -4.61
C LYS A 32 -11.57 10.01 -4.43
N VAL A 33 -11.50 10.59 -3.23
CA VAL A 33 -11.99 11.95 -2.98
C VAL A 33 -11.18 12.97 -3.78
N LEU A 34 -9.85 12.86 -3.79
CA LEU A 34 -8.98 13.72 -4.59
C LEU A 34 -9.27 13.59 -6.09
N GLU A 35 -9.53 12.38 -6.58
CA GLU A 35 -9.91 12.15 -7.96
C GLU A 35 -11.21 12.87 -8.35
N ALA A 36 -12.25 12.78 -7.51
CA ALA A 36 -13.50 13.49 -7.73
C ALA A 36 -13.30 15.02 -7.77
N LEU A 37 -12.50 15.56 -6.83
CA LEU A 37 -12.18 16.99 -6.80
C LEU A 37 -11.41 17.45 -8.06
N VAL A 38 -10.41 16.67 -8.49
CA VAL A 38 -9.65 16.97 -9.71
C VAL A 38 -10.57 16.99 -10.93
N GLN A 39 -11.51 16.05 -11.04
CA GLN A 39 -12.47 16.00 -12.15
C GLN A 39 -13.38 17.23 -12.17
N VAL A 40 -13.96 17.60 -11.02
CA VAL A 40 -14.82 18.80 -10.89
C VAL A 40 -14.05 20.07 -11.26
N LEU A 41 -12.83 20.21 -10.74
CA LEU A 41 -11.99 21.39 -11.02
C LEU A 41 -11.60 21.48 -12.49
N ARG A 42 -11.20 20.36 -13.13
CA ARG A 42 -10.92 20.32 -14.56
C ARG A 42 -12.15 20.67 -15.40
N ALA A 43 -13.33 20.16 -15.03
CA ALA A 43 -14.58 20.50 -15.70
C ALA A 43 -14.91 22.00 -15.58
N SER A 44 -14.72 22.58 -14.40
CA SER A 44 -14.96 24.02 -14.18
C SER A 44 -13.94 24.93 -14.89
N ALA A 45 -12.70 24.46 -15.08
CA ALA A 45 -11.67 25.21 -15.79
C ALA A 45 -11.99 25.42 -17.28
N PHE A 46 -12.77 24.51 -17.88
CA PHE A 46 -13.26 24.64 -19.25
C PHE A 46 -14.13 25.90 -19.46
N PHE A 47 -14.77 26.40 -18.39
CA PHE A 47 -15.59 27.63 -18.43
C PHE A 47 -14.80 28.92 -18.16
N GLY A 48 -13.46 28.89 -18.25
CA GLY A 48 -12.59 30.07 -18.15
C GLY A 48 -11.87 30.25 -16.81
N ALA A 49 -12.05 29.33 -15.86
CA ALA A 49 -11.38 29.38 -14.55
C ALA A 49 -9.99 28.74 -14.60
N VAL A 50 -9.01 29.41 -15.22
CA VAL A 50 -7.62 28.92 -15.34
C VAL A 50 -6.99 28.57 -13.97
N MET A 51 -7.36 29.29 -12.90
CA MET A 51 -6.93 28.97 -11.54
C MET A 51 -7.40 27.57 -11.06
N ASN A 52 -8.56 27.11 -11.51
CA ASN A 52 -9.08 25.78 -11.17
C ASN A 52 -8.26 24.68 -11.84
N LEU A 53 -7.72 24.94 -13.04
CA LEU A 53 -6.80 24.00 -13.71
C LEU A 53 -5.49 23.86 -12.93
N ALA A 54 -4.92 24.97 -12.44
CA ALA A 54 -3.71 24.94 -11.64
C ALA A 54 -3.92 24.15 -10.33
N LEU A 55 -5.04 24.40 -9.63
CA LEU A 55 -5.40 23.65 -8.43
C LEU A 55 -5.63 22.16 -8.73
N ALA A 56 -6.31 21.84 -9.83
CA ALA A 56 -6.51 20.45 -10.25
C ALA A 56 -5.18 19.72 -10.46
N ASN A 57 -4.21 20.37 -11.11
CA ASN A 57 -2.89 19.76 -11.34
C ASN A 57 -2.13 19.53 -10.03
N TYR A 58 -2.21 20.48 -9.08
CA TYR A 58 -1.61 20.31 -7.76
C TYR A 58 -2.24 19.15 -6.98
N LEU A 59 -3.58 19.07 -6.95
CA LEU A 59 -4.29 17.96 -6.30
C LEU A 59 -4.02 16.61 -6.99
N ASP A 60 -3.81 16.59 -8.31
CA ASP A 60 -3.45 15.37 -9.05
C ASP A 60 -2.08 14.82 -8.60
N VAL A 61 -1.10 15.71 -8.36
CA VAL A 61 0.21 15.31 -7.81
C VAL A 61 0.07 14.70 -6.41
N ILE A 62 -0.76 15.30 -5.54
CA ILE A 62 -1.04 14.75 -4.21
C ILE A 62 -1.72 13.38 -4.33
N LYS A 63 -2.75 13.27 -5.18
CA LYS A 63 -3.45 12.01 -5.44
C LYS A 63 -2.48 10.89 -5.83
N GLN A 64 -1.56 11.18 -6.76
CA GLN A 64 -0.56 10.18 -7.18
C GLN A 64 0.33 9.73 -6.03
N LYS A 65 0.77 10.63 -5.15
CA LYS A 65 1.57 10.28 -3.96
C LYS A 65 0.77 9.41 -2.98
N VAL A 66 -0.49 9.78 -2.72
CA VAL A 66 -1.41 9.01 -1.85
C VAL A 66 -1.64 7.61 -2.40
N GLN A 67 -1.86 7.47 -3.71
CA GLN A 67 -2.05 6.16 -4.36
C GLN A 67 -0.80 5.29 -4.29
N LYS A 68 0.39 5.86 -4.47
CA LYS A 68 1.66 5.13 -4.29
C LYS A 68 1.82 4.63 -2.86
N LEU A 69 1.51 5.48 -1.87
CA LEU A 69 1.58 5.08 -0.46
C LEU A 69 0.55 4.00 -0.12
N ALA A 70 -0.67 4.11 -0.62
CA ALA A 70 -1.69 3.08 -0.46
C ALA A 70 -1.22 1.73 -0.99
N LYS A 71 -0.61 1.72 -2.19
CA LYS A 71 -0.04 0.52 -2.80
C LYS A 71 1.06 -0.09 -1.92
N LEU A 72 1.96 0.73 -1.39
CA LEU A 72 3.02 0.25 -0.49
C LEU A 72 2.45 -0.36 0.79
N CYS A 73 1.40 0.25 1.37
CA CYS A 73 0.71 -0.33 2.52
C CYS A 73 0.01 -1.67 2.17
N ASP A 74 -0.55 -1.81 0.96
CA ASP A 74 -1.12 -3.08 0.49
C ASP A 74 -0.06 -4.18 0.37
N GLU A 75 1.10 -3.84 -0.20
CA GLU A 75 2.26 -4.73 -0.31
C GLU A 75 2.72 -5.20 1.08
N PHE A 76 2.96 -4.27 2.02
CA PHE A 76 3.37 -4.64 3.38
C PHE A 76 2.32 -5.48 4.12
N SER A 77 1.03 -5.17 3.99
CA SER A 77 -0.02 -5.97 4.62
C SER A 77 0.03 -7.41 4.14
N LYS A 78 0.11 -7.61 2.81
CA LYS A 78 0.16 -8.94 2.18
C LYS A 78 1.44 -9.70 2.48
N ASP A 79 2.57 -9.02 2.47
CA ASP A 79 3.89 -9.60 2.73
C ASP A 79 3.99 -10.10 4.18
N LEU A 80 3.51 -9.31 5.14
CA LEU A 80 3.49 -9.73 6.55
C LEU A 80 2.52 -10.89 6.79
N ALA A 81 1.33 -10.85 6.18
CA ALA A 81 0.38 -11.95 6.27
C ALA A 81 0.94 -13.24 5.65
N ALA A 82 1.70 -13.11 4.56
CA ALA A 82 2.39 -14.22 3.93
C ALA A 82 3.53 -14.76 4.80
N ALA A 83 4.36 -13.89 5.37
CA ALA A 83 5.46 -14.29 6.24
C ALA A 83 4.96 -15.11 7.45
N ILE A 84 3.81 -14.75 8.04
CA ILE A 84 3.17 -15.56 9.08
C ILE A 84 2.84 -16.98 8.57
N ASN A 85 2.25 -17.07 7.36
CA ASN A 85 1.86 -18.35 6.79
C ASN A 85 3.07 -19.21 6.41
N ASP A 86 4.11 -18.61 5.83
CA ASP A 86 5.33 -19.29 5.43
C ASP A 86 6.05 -19.82 6.67
N HIS A 87 6.17 -19.00 7.72
CA HIS A 87 6.75 -19.40 9.00
C HIS A 87 5.96 -20.55 9.66
N LYS A 88 4.62 -20.48 9.67
CA LYS A 88 3.76 -21.56 10.19
C LYS A 88 3.92 -22.88 9.43
N LYS A 89 4.20 -22.83 8.13
CA LYS A 89 4.42 -24.01 7.28
C LYS A 89 5.86 -24.51 7.31
N GLY A 90 6.74 -23.87 8.08
CA GLY A 90 8.16 -24.21 8.15
C GLY A 90 9.00 -23.70 6.98
N ASP A 91 8.45 -22.84 6.11
CA ASP A 91 9.23 -22.10 5.10
C ASP A 91 9.86 -20.86 5.73
N VAL A 92 10.88 -21.10 6.54
CA VAL A 92 11.65 -20.03 7.22
C VAL A 92 12.68 -19.37 6.29
N GLN A 93 12.89 -19.90 5.09
CA GLN A 93 13.82 -19.36 4.10
C GLN A 93 13.14 -18.39 3.12
N GLY A 94 11.82 -18.23 3.21
CA GLY A 94 11.07 -17.35 2.33
C GLY A 94 11.19 -17.78 0.87
N LYS A 95 11.05 -19.09 0.59
CA LYS A 95 11.18 -19.63 -0.78
C LYS A 95 10.25 -18.93 -1.77
N ARG A 96 9.12 -18.42 -1.32
CA ARG A 96 8.21 -17.63 -2.16
C ARG A 96 8.82 -16.35 -2.72
N TYR A 97 9.78 -15.74 -2.02
CA TYR A 97 10.46 -14.51 -2.44
C TYR A 97 11.88 -14.79 -2.97
N PHE A 98 12.57 -15.80 -2.45
CA PHE A 98 13.99 -16.05 -2.71
C PHE A 98 14.29 -17.42 -3.32
N GLY A 99 13.28 -18.29 -3.49
CA GLY A 99 13.46 -19.69 -3.89
C GLY A 99 13.66 -19.92 -5.39
N GLU A 100 13.28 -18.96 -6.25
CA GLU A 100 13.60 -18.98 -7.69
C GLU A 100 14.45 -17.75 -8.03
N GLY A 101 15.76 -17.91 -7.85
CA GLY A 101 16.78 -16.89 -8.12
C GLY A 101 18.13 -17.47 -8.56
N VAL A 102 18.16 -18.68 -9.13
CA VAL A 102 19.28 -19.15 -9.95
C VAL A 102 18.70 -19.63 -11.30
N ARG A 103 18.62 -18.70 -12.25
CA ARG A 103 18.67 -18.99 -13.68
C ARG A 103 19.83 -18.21 -14.25
#